data_AF-A0A1I1M7Z7-F1
#
_entry.id   AF-A0A1I1M7Z7-F1
#
_cell.length_a   1.000
_cell.length_b   1.000
_cell.length_c   1.000
_cell.angle_alpha   90.00
_cell.angle_beta   90.00
_cell.angle_gamma   90.00
#
_symmetry.space_group_name_H-M   'P 1'
#
loop_
_entity.id
_entity.type
_entity.pdbx_description
1 polymer ?
#
loop_
_entity_poly.entity_id
_entity_poly.type
_entity_poly.pdbx_seq_one_letter_code
_entity_poly.pdbx_strand_id
1 'polypeptide(L)'
;MKRFSFFLLAICITTISCSKDESTREEEQARLDKMYQEIIDYSQINSKSCTNPEEWTFMKYSPSNCSGYIIYNKAVDVAIFRKKIDQYREAQGKFDAKWGVYYTSDCAIRPAPTSIECIDGKPSLIYSFVTHQ
;
A
#
# COMPACT_ATOMS: atom_id res chain seq x y z
N MET A 1 -57.51 -34.70 -29.24
CA MET A 1 -57.05 -34.61 -30.64
C MET A 1 -56.62 -33.17 -30.92
N LYS A 2 -55.45 -33.01 -31.55
CA LYS A 2 -54.92 -31.81 -32.25
C LYS A 2 -54.37 -30.66 -31.35
N ARG A 3 -53.14 -30.15 -31.46
CA ARG A 3 -51.89 -30.50 -32.18
C ARG A 3 -50.71 -29.92 -31.37
N PHE A 4 -49.64 -30.68 -31.18
CA PHE A 4 -48.31 -30.13 -30.93
C PHE A 4 -47.88 -29.33 -32.16
N SER A 5 -47.46 -28.07 -32.00
CA SER A 5 -46.49 -27.38 -32.86
C SER A 5 -46.41 -25.92 -32.44
N PHE A 6 -45.46 -25.58 -31.56
CA PHE A 6 -44.60 -24.40 -31.67
C PHE A 6 -43.48 -24.55 -30.63
N PHE A 7 -42.63 -25.57 -30.83
CA PHE A 7 -41.21 -25.40 -30.51
C PHE A 7 -40.67 -24.31 -31.45
N LEU A 8 -39.71 -23.52 -30.97
CA LEU A 8 -39.07 -22.35 -31.61
C LEU A 8 -39.67 -20.98 -31.24
N LEU A 9 -39.51 -20.59 -29.98
CA LEU A 9 -39.08 -19.22 -29.72
C LEU A 9 -37.88 -19.26 -28.77
N ALA A 10 -36.72 -19.44 -29.42
CA ALA A 10 -35.39 -19.01 -29.02
C ALA A 10 -35.18 -18.72 -27.52
N ILE A 11 -34.74 -19.77 -26.83
CA ILE A 11 -33.60 -19.67 -25.90
C ILE A 11 -32.51 -18.84 -26.60
N CYS A 12 -32.21 -17.66 -26.04
CA CYS A 12 -30.90 -16.99 -26.00
C CYS A 12 -31.07 -15.48 -25.73
N ILE A 13 -31.39 -15.11 -24.49
CA ILE A 13 -30.93 -13.82 -23.94
C ILE A 13 -30.37 -14.07 -22.55
N THR A 14 -29.37 -14.94 -22.46
CA THR A 14 -28.36 -14.84 -21.41
C THR A 14 -27.11 -14.26 -22.04
N THR A 15 -27.19 -13.01 -22.51
CA THR A 15 -25.99 -12.19 -22.55
C THR A 15 -25.71 -11.81 -21.10
N ILE A 16 -25.09 -12.74 -20.36
CA ILE A 16 -24.20 -12.36 -19.28
C ILE A 16 -23.11 -11.56 -19.99
N SER A 17 -23.38 -10.26 -20.15
CA SER A 17 -22.37 -9.28 -20.48
C SER A 17 -21.42 -9.35 -19.30
N CYS A 18 -20.30 -10.03 -19.49
CA CYS A 18 -19.16 -9.87 -18.60
C CYS A 18 -18.64 -8.45 -18.84
N SER A 19 -19.35 -7.45 -18.30
CA SER A 19 -18.72 -6.18 -18.01
C SER A 19 -17.58 -6.52 -17.07
N LYS A 20 -16.36 -6.22 -17.48
CA LYS A 20 -15.31 -6.01 -16.49
C LYS A 20 -15.82 -4.83 -15.67
N ASP A 21 -16.51 -5.12 -14.58
CA ASP A 21 -16.93 -4.09 -13.63
C ASP A 21 -15.62 -3.46 -13.15
N GLU A 22 -15.36 -2.24 -13.63
CA GLU A 22 -14.22 -1.49 -13.17
C GLU A 22 -14.43 -1.19 -11.69
N SER A 23 -13.43 -1.50 -10.88
CA SER A 23 -13.51 -1.20 -9.46
C SER A 23 -13.64 0.30 -9.22
N THR A 24 -14.43 0.63 -8.20
CA THR A 24 -14.61 2.01 -7.75
C THR A 24 -13.34 2.53 -7.09
N ARG A 25 -13.26 3.85 -6.91
CA ARG A 25 -12.14 4.48 -6.21
C ARG A 25 -12.07 3.98 -4.76
N GLU A 26 -13.21 3.85 -4.11
CA GLU A 26 -13.34 3.41 -2.72
C GLU A 26 -12.87 1.97 -2.54
N GLU A 27 -13.21 1.06 -3.46
CA GLU A 27 -12.75 -0.33 -3.43
C GLU A 27 -11.25 -0.49 -3.64
N GLU A 28 -10.66 0.35 -4.50
CA GLU A 28 -9.21 0.39 -4.71
C GLU A 28 -8.50 0.99 -3.49
N GLN A 29 -9.03 2.06 -2.91
CA GLN A 29 -8.50 2.65 -1.68
C GLN A 29 -8.55 1.64 -0.52
N ALA A 30 -9.67 0.93 -0.32
CA ALA A 30 -9.78 -0.10 0.71
C ALA A 30 -8.77 -1.23 0.54
N ARG A 31 -8.42 -1.59 -0.71
CA ARG A 31 -7.36 -2.56 -1.00
C ARG A 31 -5.98 -2.02 -0.62
N LEU A 32 -5.69 -0.75 -0.94
CA LEU A 32 -4.44 -0.10 -0.53
C LEU A 32 -4.31 -0.03 0.98
N ASP A 33 -5.39 0.34 1.68
CA ASP A 33 -5.41 0.40 3.14
C ASP A 33 -5.12 -0.97 3.76
N LYS A 34 -5.74 -2.04 3.22
CA LYS A 34 -5.45 -3.41 3.64
C LYS A 34 -3.97 -3.79 3.44
N MET A 35 -3.42 -3.49 2.26
CA MET A 35 -2.01 -3.76 1.96
C MET A 35 -1.08 -3.00 2.92
N TYR A 36 -1.42 -1.75 3.24
CA TYR A 36 -0.66 -0.95 4.19
C TYR A 36 -0.74 -1.52 5.62
N GLN A 37 -1.91 -1.96 6.08
CA GLN A 37 -2.04 -2.64 7.37
C GLN A 37 -1.18 -3.91 7.44
N GLU A 38 -1.15 -4.72 6.38
CA GLU A 38 -0.27 -5.90 6.34
C GLU A 38 1.22 -5.53 6.46
N ILE A 39 1.64 -4.39 5.91
CA ILE A 39 3.01 -3.89 6.06
C ILE A 39 3.24 -3.46 7.53
N ILE A 40 2.30 -2.74 8.15
CA ILE A 40 2.39 -2.31 9.54
C ILE A 40 2.45 -3.50 10.51
N ASP A 41 1.61 -4.51 10.30
CA ASP A 41 1.60 -5.71 11.13
C ASP A 41 2.91 -6.49 10.97
N TYR A 42 3.36 -6.66 9.72
CA TYR A 42 4.61 -7.38 9.43
C TYR A 42 5.84 -6.65 9.94
N SER A 43 5.83 -5.32 10.02
CA SER A 43 6.96 -4.52 10.53
C SER A 43 7.18 -4.69 12.04
N GLN A 44 6.18 -5.21 12.75
CA GLN A 44 6.14 -5.40 14.21
C GLN A 44 6.19 -4.09 15.02
N ILE A 45 6.01 -2.93 14.36
CA ILE A 45 6.10 -1.61 15.01
C ILE A 45 5.07 -1.41 16.14
N ASN A 46 3.92 -2.07 16.04
CA ASN A 46 2.84 -2.00 17.03
C ASN A 46 2.84 -3.17 18.03
N SER A 47 3.59 -4.25 17.76
CA SER A 47 3.54 -5.49 18.55
C SER A 47 4.80 -5.74 19.39
N LYS A 48 5.89 -5.01 19.13
CA LYS A 48 7.13 -5.07 19.91
C LYS A 48 7.48 -3.70 20.49
N SER A 49 7.82 -3.66 21.77
CA SER A 49 8.39 -2.48 22.40
C SER A 49 9.82 -2.24 21.92
N CYS A 50 10.20 -0.98 21.75
CA CYS A 50 11.56 -0.55 21.46
C CYS A 50 12.29 -0.25 22.77
N THR A 51 13.27 -1.08 23.11
CA THR A 51 14.24 -0.84 24.20
C THR A 51 15.67 -0.68 23.67
N ASN A 52 15.95 -1.22 22.49
CA ASN A 52 17.23 -1.12 21.81
C ASN A 52 17.01 -0.67 20.35
N PRO A 53 17.43 0.55 19.97
CA PRO A 53 17.28 1.04 18.61
C PRO A 53 17.96 0.17 17.54
N GLU A 54 19.02 -0.55 17.91
CA GLU A 54 19.77 -1.42 17.00
C GLU A 54 18.97 -2.65 16.54
N GLU A 55 17.85 -2.97 17.19
CA GLU A 55 16.94 -4.03 16.74
C GLU A 55 16.00 -3.56 15.64
N TRP A 56 16.02 -2.27 15.30
CA TRP A 56 15.13 -1.65 14.35
C TRP A 56 15.91 -1.06 13.18
N THR A 57 15.27 -0.99 12.03
CA THR A 57 15.79 -0.30 10.87
C THR A 57 14.61 0.25 10.06
N PHE A 58 14.88 0.93 8.96
CA PHE A 58 13.84 1.55 8.16
C PHE A 58 14.09 1.34 6.67
N MET A 59 13.02 1.44 5.88
CA MET A 59 13.13 1.46 4.43
C MET A 59 12.07 2.36 3.81
N LYS A 60 12.35 2.84 2.61
CA LYS A 60 11.38 3.64 1.85
C LYS A 60 10.21 2.75 1.42
N TYR A 61 8.99 3.17 1.74
CA TYR A 61 7.76 2.46 1.34
C TYR A 61 6.88 3.26 0.38
N SER A 62 7.00 4.58 0.35
CA SER A 62 6.15 5.41 -0.52
C SER A 62 6.63 5.39 -1.97
N PRO A 63 5.71 5.36 -2.96
CA PRO A 63 6.06 5.58 -4.37
C PRO A 63 6.48 7.03 -4.63
N SER A 64 6.09 7.99 -3.77
CA SER A 64 6.46 9.40 -3.89
C SER A 64 7.96 9.64 -3.65
N ASN A 65 8.50 10.65 -4.34
CA ASN A 65 9.86 11.15 -4.11
C ASN A 65 9.96 12.04 -2.85
N CYS A 66 8.85 12.54 -2.31
CA CYS A 66 8.85 13.56 -1.25
C CYS A 66 9.27 13.03 0.12
N SER A 67 8.65 11.95 0.61
CA SER A 67 9.07 11.19 1.80
C SER A 67 8.20 9.95 1.98
N GLY A 68 8.63 9.04 2.85
CA GLY A 68 7.81 7.88 3.25
C GLY A 68 8.70 6.70 3.61
N TYR A 69 9.17 6.69 4.84
CA TYR A 69 9.95 5.59 5.43
C TYR A 69 9.09 4.84 6.43
N ILE A 70 9.25 3.52 6.46
CA ILE A 70 8.64 2.67 7.47
C ILE A 70 9.73 2.02 8.30
N ILE A 71 9.57 2.08 9.62
CA ILE A 71 10.41 1.37 10.58
C ILE A 71 9.93 -0.08 10.67
N TYR A 72 10.86 -1.01 10.75
CA TYR A 72 10.56 -2.42 11.02
C TYR A 72 11.63 -3.05 11.93
N ASN A 73 11.22 -4.08 12.67
CA ASN A 73 12.13 -4.85 13.51
C ASN A 73 13.02 -5.75 12.62
N LYS A 74 14.33 -5.78 12.87
CA LYS A 74 15.30 -6.55 12.06
C LYS A 74 15.08 -8.07 12.12
N ALA A 75 14.27 -8.58 13.06
CA ALA A 75 13.96 -10.01 13.17
C ALA A 75 12.94 -10.50 12.11
N VAL A 76 12.30 -9.61 11.36
CA VAL A 76 11.36 -10.00 10.29
C VAL A 76 12.11 -10.45 9.05
N ASP A 77 11.52 -11.34 8.23
CA ASP A 77 12.11 -11.68 6.93
C ASP A 77 12.01 -10.47 5.99
N VAL A 78 13.16 -9.86 5.71
CA VAL A 78 13.28 -8.63 4.91
C VAL A 78 12.88 -8.84 3.45
N ALA A 79 13.02 -10.04 2.90
CA ALA A 79 12.63 -10.32 1.52
C ALA A 79 11.11 -10.34 1.36
N ILE A 80 10.41 -10.98 2.31
CA ILE A 80 8.95 -10.94 2.38
C ILE A 80 8.45 -9.52 2.63
N PHE A 81 9.07 -8.80 3.56
CA PHE A 81 8.69 -7.42 3.87
C PHE A 81 8.84 -6.49 2.65
N ARG A 82 9.98 -6.57 1.96
CA ARG A 82 10.23 -5.81 0.73
C ARG A 82 9.22 -6.14 -0.36
N LYS A 83 8.88 -7.41 -0.55
CA LYS A 83 7.85 -7.82 -1.51
C LYS A 83 6.50 -7.17 -1.22
N LYS A 84 6.06 -7.12 0.04
CA LYS A 84 4.81 -6.44 0.43
C LYS A 84 4.85 -4.95 0.10
N ILE A 85 5.96 -4.28 0.40
CA ILE A 85 6.16 -2.86 0.09
C ILE A 85 6.13 -2.60 -1.41
N ASP A 86 6.82 -3.42 -2.21
CA ASP A 86 6.88 -3.23 -3.65
C ASP A 86 5.51 -3.45 -4.30
N GLN A 87 4.74 -4.45 -3.84
CA GLN A 87 3.36 -4.66 -4.26
C GLN A 87 2.47 -3.45 -3.91
N TYR A 88 2.59 -2.90 -2.70
CA TYR A 88 1.86 -1.71 -2.29
C TYR A 88 2.23 -0.49 -3.15
N ARG A 89 3.51 -0.26 -3.40
CA ARG A 89 4.00 0.85 -4.22
C ARG A 89 3.48 0.79 -5.65
N GLU A 90 3.49 -0.41 -6.24
CA GLU A 90 2.94 -0.63 -7.58
C GLU A 90 1.43 -0.37 -7.62
N ALA A 91 0.69 -0.88 -6.65
CA ALA A 91 -0.76 -0.68 -6.55
C ALA A 91 -1.11 0.81 -6.33
N GLN A 92 -0.39 1.48 -5.44
CA GLN A 92 -0.58 2.91 -5.16
C GLN A 92 -0.25 3.75 -6.40
N GLY A 93 0.84 3.45 -7.11
CA GLY A 93 1.18 4.16 -8.35
C GLY A 93 0.12 4.01 -9.45
N LYS A 94 -0.49 2.82 -9.57
CA LYS A 94 -1.61 2.58 -10.49
C LYS A 94 -2.86 3.36 -10.08
N PHE A 95 -3.18 3.36 -8.78
CA PHE A 95 -4.29 4.12 -8.22
C PHE A 95 -4.10 5.62 -8.47
N ASP A 96 -2.93 6.15 -8.16
CA ASP A 96 -2.62 7.57 -8.32
C ASP A 96 -2.77 8.01 -9.77
N ALA A 97 -2.23 7.22 -10.70
CA ALA A 97 -2.37 7.47 -12.14
C ALA A 97 -3.83 7.40 -12.61
N LYS A 98 -4.60 6.39 -12.15
CA LYS A 98 -6.01 6.20 -12.54
C LYS A 98 -6.89 7.34 -12.05
N TRP A 99 -6.71 7.79 -10.82
CA TRP A 99 -7.57 8.78 -10.16
C TRP A 99 -7.02 10.20 -10.16
N GLY A 100 -5.92 10.45 -10.88
CA GLY A 100 -5.31 11.77 -11.00
C GLY A 100 -4.82 12.31 -9.66
N VAL A 101 -4.26 11.45 -8.80
CA VAL A 101 -3.61 11.86 -7.55
C VAL A 101 -2.21 12.37 -7.91
N TYR A 102 -2.02 13.68 -7.80
CA TYR A 102 -0.74 14.32 -8.08
C TYR A 102 -0.10 14.82 -6.77
N TYR A 103 1.17 14.46 -6.57
CA TYR A 103 2.00 14.95 -5.47
C TYR A 103 2.67 16.28 -5.85
N THR A 104 1.91 17.34 -6.16
CA THR A 104 2.50 18.62 -6.60
C THR A 104 2.62 19.67 -5.48
N SER A 105 3.64 20.52 -5.68
CA SER A 105 3.97 21.84 -5.10
C SER A 105 4.67 21.97 -3.75
N ASP A 106 4.41 21.16 -2.72
CA ASP A 106 5.09 21.32 -1.41
C ASP A 106 5.96 20.12 -1.03
N CYS A 107 6.50 19.44 -2.04
CA CYS A 107 7.45 18.36 -1.89
C CYS A 107 8.81 18.91 -1.41
N ALA A 108 8.88 19.37 -0.17
CA ALA A 108 10.15 19.55 0.51
C ALA A 108 10.77 18.17 0.60
N ILE A 109 11.77 17.91 -0.25
CA ILE A 109 12.56 16.67 -0.22
C ILE A 109 13.07 16.54 1.21
N ARG A 110 12.44 15.66 1.99
CA ARG A 110 12.93 15.42 3.34
C ARG A 110 14.16 14.53 3.21
N PRO A 111 15.27 14.87 3.91
CA PRO A 111 16.42 14.00 3.94
C PRO A 111 15.99 12.61 4.44
N ALA A 112 16.74 11.59 4.03
CA ALA A 112 16.58 10.28 4.64
C ALA A 112 16.79 10.40 6.16
N PRO A 113 16.08 9.60 6.98
CA PRO A 113 16.39 9.49 8.40
C PRO A 113 17.85 9.12 8.59
N THR A 114 18.48 9.67 9.62
CA THR A 114 19.87 9.38 9.97
C THR A 114 20.00 8.22 10.94
N SER A 115 18.99 8.01 11.79
CA SER A 115 19.00 6.98 12.83
C SER A 115 17.58 6.66 13.31
N ILE A 116 17.51 5.68 14.23
CA ILE A 116 16.32 5.37 15.01
C ILE A 116 16.64 5.59 16.48
N GLU A 117 15.67 6.07 17.24
CA GLU A 117 15.70 6.10 18.71
C GLU A 117 14.45 5.43 19.28
N CYS A 118 14.55 4.89 20.49
CA CYS A 118 13.39 4.40 21.23
C CYS A 118 12.86 5.52 22.13
N ILE A 119 11.72 6.11 21.77
CA ILE A 119 11.05 7.17 22.52
C ILE A 119 9.75 6.59 23.08
N ASP A 120 9.57 6.63 24.40
CA ASP A 120 8.40 6.07 25.10
C ASP A 120 8.09 4.61 24.70
N GLY A 121 9.15 3.81 24.56
CA GLY A 121 9.04 2.41 24.16
C GLY A 121 8.67 2.18 22.70
N LYS A 122 8.71 3.20 21.84
CA LYS A 122 8.40 3.12 20.41
C LYS A 122 9.60 3.54 19.55
N PRO A 123 9.90 2.82 18.46
CA PRO A 123 10.95 3.25 17.55
C PRO A 123 10.52 4.50 16.79
N SER A 124 11.39 5.50 16.72
CA SER A 124 11.14 6.79 16.07
C SER A 124 12.28 7.13 15.12
N LEU A 125 11.94 7.64 13.93
CA LEU A 125 12.92 8.10 12.95
C LEU A 125 13.51 9.43 13.38
N ILE A 126 14.83 9.52 13.43
CA ILE A 126 15.54 10.78 13.67
C ILE A 126 16.06 11.31 12.32
N TYR A 127 15.87 12.60 12.10
CA TYR A 127 16.31 13.29 10.91
C TYR A 127 17.33 14.37 11.30
N SER A 128 18.41 14.50 10.52
CA SER A 128 19.28 15.66 10.63
C SER A 128 18.68 16.84 9.86
N PHE A 129 18.71 18.02 10.46
CA PHE A 129 18.45 19.26 9.75
C PHE A 129 19.69 19.60 8.94
N VAL A 130 19.67 19.36 7.63
CA VAL A 130 20.65 19.97 6.73
C VAL A 130 20.18 21.42 6.53
N THR A 131 20.72 22.34 7.31
CA THR A 131 20.58 23.76 7.00
C THR A 131 21.35 24.01 5.71
N HIS A 132 20.63 24.16 4.60
CA HIS A 132 21.20 24.81 3.41
C HIS A 132 21.42 26.28 3.78
N GLN A 133 22.61 26.58 4.29
CA GLN A 133 23.12 27.94 4.42
C GLN A 133 23.53 28.46 3.04
#